data_AF-A0A261GTD4-F1
#
_entry.id   AF-A0A261GTD4-F1
#
_cell.length_a   1.000
_cell.length_b   1.000
_cell.length_c   1.000
_cell.angle_alpha   90.00
_cell.angle_beta   90.00
_cell.angle_gamma   90.00
#
_symmetry.space_group_name_H-M   'P 1'
#
loop_
_entity.id
_entity.type
_entity.pdbx_description
1 polymer ?
#
loop_
_entity_poly.entity_id
_entity_poly.type
_entity_poly.pdbx_seq_one_letter_code
_entity_poly.pdbx_strand_id
1 'polypeptide(L)'
;MKFAFIASLPLVLGAACAQAIPLTYGSATHDTTAWQELADAPNGDPFGVSWSTDNGTTWGRDDLTVGQTVQFKFSVHKQNVGNHYADLLKGWIDWDQNGVFDVSDEVAYGEHKLTDYEPVLGSWQTPAVPDFAYYSDEYTLTDDHIGDFWLRAIVTCTHSITNMYGGLWGDQWTSEYTDNYENLMTPTGHYYQGETEEWKITVRAVPEPASLAILGMGLIGLVARSRSRNK
;
A
#
# COMPACT_ATOMS: atom_id res chain seq x y z
N MET A 1 38.60 -33.05 -23.19
CA MET A 1 37.33 -32.31 -23.34
C MET A 1 36.59 -32.37 -22.02
N LYS A 2 36.48 -31.25 -21.31
CA LYS A 2 35.66 -31.12 -20.09
C LYS A 2 34.46 -30.25 -20.47
N PHE A 3 33.26 -30.82 -20.43
CA PHE A 3 32.02 -30.07 -20.58
C PHE A 3 31.67 -29.43 -19.24
N ALA A 4 31.67 -28.09 -19.19
CA ALA A 4 31.13 -27.34 -18.08
C ALA A 4 29.64 -27.09 -18.37
N PHE A 5 28.77 -27.66 -17.53
CA PHE A 5 27.37 -27.28 -17.45
C PHE A 5 27.29 -25.91 -16.76
N ILE A 6 26.88 -24.88 -17.50
CA ILE A 6 26.49 -23.59 -16.94
C ILE A 6 25.02 -23.72 -16.57
N ALA A 7 24.73 -23.89 -15.28
CA ALA A 7 23.38 -23.73 -14.76
C ALA A 7 23.04 -22.24 -14.78
N SER A 8 22.13 -21.84 -15.67
CA SER A 8 21.56 -20.50 -15.68
C SER A 8 20.60 -20.36 -14.49
N LEU A 9 21.01 -19.62 -13.47
CA LEU A 9 20.12 -19.13 -12.41
C LEU A 9 19.15 -18.10 -13.03
N PRO A 10 17.83 -18.23 -12.83
CA PRO A 10 16.93 -17.14 -13.15
C PRO A 10 17.18 -16.01 -12.16
N LEU A 11 17.69 -14.90 -12.67
CA LEU A 11 17.85 -13.65 -11.96
C LEU A 11 16.45 -13.01 -11.83
N VAL A 12 15.80 -13.21 -10.67
CA VAL A 12 14.57 -12.49 -10.32
C VAL A 12 14.97 -11.08 -9.91
N LEU A 13 15.00 -10.16 -10.89
CA LEU A 13 15.11 -8.73 -10.66
C LEU A 13 13.70 -8.16 -10.51
N GLY A 14 13.19 -8.12 -9.27
CA GLY A 14 12.00 -7.36 -8.91
C GLY A 14 12.40 -6.27 -7.91
N ALA A 15 13.00 -5.18 -8.40
CA ALA A 15 13.11 -3.97 -7.59
C ALA A 15 11.89 -3.11 -7.92
N ALA A 16 10.87 -3.14 -7.07
CA ALA A 16 9.79 -2.17 -7.13
C ALA A 16 10.35 -0.83 -6.60
N CYS A 17 10.58 0.11 -7.51
CA CYS A 17 10.74 1.53 -7.15
C CYS A 17 9.35 2.17 -7.15
N ALA A 18 9.13 3.21 -6.32
CA ALA A 18 7.96 4.08 -6.48
C ALA A 18 7.89 4.56 -7.94
N GLN A 19 6.73 4.36 -8.59
CA GLN A 19 6.52 4.74 -9.99
C GLN A 19 5.57 5.93 -10.02
N ALA A 20 5.88 6.92 -10.88
CA ALA A 20 4.96 8.01 -11.10
C ALA A 20 3.64 7.47 -11.68
N ILE A 21 2.55 7.69 -10.95
CA ILE A 21 1.21 7.29 -11.38
C ILE A 21 0.82 8.01 -12.69
N PRO A 22 -0.05 7.43 -13.53
CA PRO A 22 -0.55 8.12 -14.71
C PRO A 22 -1.22 9.45 -14.37
N LEU A 23 -1.08 10.45 -15.25
CA LEU A 23 -1.63 11.79 -15.04
C LEU A 23 -3.16 11.82 -14.85
N THR A 24 -3.87 10.77 -15.26
CA THR A 24 -5.32 10.63 -15.09
C THR A 24 -5.74 10.63 -13.62
N TYR A 25 -4.87 10.15 -12.71
CA TYR A 25 -5.12 10.08 -11.26
C TYR A 25 -4.95 11.43 -10.55
N GLY A 26 -4.63 12.50 -11.30
CA GLY A 26 -4.34 13.81 -10.74
C GLY A 26 -3.08 13.83 -9.87
N SER A 27 -2.89 14.94 -9.17
CA SER A 27 -1.71 15.20 -8.33
C SER A 27 -2.07 15.30 -6.86
N ALA A 28 -1.29 14.66 -6.00
CA ALA A 28 -1.20 14.98 -4.58
C ALA A 28 0.20 15.57 -4.31
N THR A 29 0.26 16.76 -3.72
CA THR A 29 1.52 17.51 -3.56
C THR A 29 1.67 18.04 -2.15
N HIS A 30 2.92 18.23 -1.75
CA HIS A 30 3.29 18.75 -0.45
C HIS A 30 4.46 19.74 -0.53
N ASP A 31 4.54 20.67 0.41
CA ASP A 31 5.69 21.58 0.50
C ASP A 31 6.87 20.95 1.24
N THR A 32 6.61 20.02 2.19
CA THR A 32 7.66 19.42 3.02
C THR A 32 7.24 18.11 3.70
N THR A 33 8.20 17.18 3.81
CA THR A 33 8.09 15.93 4.56
C THR A 33 8.61 16.03 6.01
N ALA A 34 9.12 17.19 6.43
CA ALA A 34 9.84 17.36 7.70
C ALA A 34 9.02 17.07 8.99
N TRP A 35 7.70 16.96 8.87
CA TRP A 35 6.79 16.75 10.01
C TRP A 35 6.30 15.31 10.07
N GLN A 36 5.95 14.74 8.92
CA GLN A 36 5.63 13.34 8.78
C GLN A 36 5.96 12.92 7.34
N GLU A 37 6.54 11.74 7.21
CA GLU A 37 6.92 11.11 5.95
C GLU A 37 6.51 9.63 5.98
N LEU A 38 6.31 9.04 4.81
CA LEU A 38 6.06 7.63 4.65
C LEU A 38 7.41 6.91 4.61
N ALA A 39 7.81 6.33 5.73
CA ALA A 39 9.04 5.57 5.83
C ALA A 39 8.93 4.49 6.90
N ASP A 40 9.56 3.34 6.67
CA ASP A 40 9.81 2.33 7.69
C ASP A 40 11.24 2.51 8.24
N ALA A 41 11.43 3.67 8.89
CA ALA A 41 12.73 4.10 9.42
C ALA A 41 13.36 3.10 10.40
N PRO A 42 12.62 2.39 11.28
CA PRO A 42 13.19 1.35 12.14
C PRO A 42 13.86 0.20 11.37
N ASN A 43 13.39 -0.08 10.15
CA ASN A 43 13.94 -1.10 9.26
C ASN A 43 14.90 -0.52 8.21
N GLY A 44 15.16 0.79 8.23
CA GLY A 44 16.03 1.47 7.27
C GLY A 44 15.47 1.49 5.84
N ASP A 45 14.15 1.35 5.68
CA ASP A 45 13.47 1.42 4.39
C ASP A 45 12.96 2.86 4.20
N PRO A 46 13.38 3.55 3.13
CA PRO A 46 12.96 4.92 2.86
C PRO A 46 11.51 5.04 2.41
N PHE A 47 10.77 3.93 2.28
CA PHE A 47 9.38 3.92 1.88
C PHE A 47 8.46 3.37 2.98
N GLY A 48 7.30 3.99 3.15
CA GLY A 48 6.30 3.63 4.15
C GLY A 48 5.30 2.58 3.70
N VAL A 49 5.05 2.45 2.40
CA VAL A 49 4.06 1.47 1.90
C VAL A 49 4.72 0.11 1.68
N SER A 50 4.11 -0.94 2.21
CA SER A 50 4.48 -2.34 1.95
C SER A 50 3.26 -3.25 2.12
N TRP A 51 3.35 -4.50 1.69
CA TRP A 51 2.29 -5.48 1.88
C TRP A 51 2.82 -6.86 2.27
N SER A 52 1.96 -7.62 2.94
CA SER A 52 2.20 -8.99 3.39
C SER A 52 1.20 -9.94 2.75
N THR A 53 1.66 -11.16 2.42
CA THR A 53 0.81 -12.27 1.98
C THR A 53 0.91 -13.49 2.91
N ASP A 54 1.52 -13.30 4.08
CA ASP A 54 1.83 -14.35 5.06
C ASP A 54 1.43 -13.91 6.49
N ASN A 55 0.29 -13.23 6.59
CA ASN A 55 -0.32 -12.73 7.83
C ASN A 55 0.62 -11.85 8.65
N GLY A 56 1.33 -10.95 7.98
CA GLY A 56 2.22 -9.96 8.59
C GLY A 56 3.59 -10.49 9.03
N THR A 57 3.96 -11.72 8.63
CA THR A 57 5.27 -12.31 8.97
C THR A 57 6.39 -11.62 8.17
N THR A 58 6.15 -11.32 6.90
CA THR A 58 7.04 -10.57 6.02
C THR A 58 6.31 -9.41 5.36
N TRP A 59 7.04 -8.33 5.12
CA TRP A 59 6.54 -7.10 4.49
C TRP A 59 7.44 -6.75 3.32
N GLY A 60 6.86 -6.61 2.14
CA GLY A 60 7.59 -6.35 0.91
C GLY A 60 6.76 -5.59 -0.11
N ARG A 61 7.24 -5.59 -1.35
CA ARG A 61 6.60 -4.92 -2.50
C ARG A 61 6.59 -5.81 -3.73
N ASP A 62 6.56 -7.12 -3.50
CA ASP A 62 6.60 -8.13 -4.55
C ASP A 62 5.25 -8.23 -5.28
N ASP A 63 5.30 -8.67 -6.54
CA ASP A 63 4.11 -8.99 -7.31
C ASP A 63 3.22 -9.98 -6.54
N LEU A 64 1.92 -9.75 -6.63
CA LEU A 64 0.90 -10.56 -5.99
C LEU A 64 0.38 -11.64 -6.96
N THR A 65 -0.28 -12.65 -6.42
CA THR A 65 -0.89 -13.72 -7.18
C THR A 65 -2.31 -14.01 -6.69
N VAL A 66 -3.17 -14.40 -7.63
CA VAL A 66 -4.56 -14.79 -7.32
C VAL A 66 -4.60 -15.89 -6.26
N GLY A 67 -5.52 -15.77 -5.31
CA GLY A 67 -5.70 -16.70 -4.20
C GLY A 67 -4.88 -16.35 -2.96
N GLN A 68 -3.98 -15.37 -3.01
CA GLN A 68 -3.34 -14.82 -1.81
C GLN A 68 -4.30 -13.91 -1.05
N THR A 69 -4.19 -13.92 0.28
CA THR A 69 -4.75 -12.86 1.13
C THR A 69 -3.65 -11.85 1.39
N VAL A 70 -3.90 -10.58 1.05
CA VAL A 70 -2.95 -9.48 1.20
C VAL A 70 -3.41 -8.50 2.27
N GLN A 71 -2.47 -7.99 3.06
CA GLN A 71 -2.66 -6.86 3.96
C GLN A 71 -1.62 -5.78 3.64
N PHE A 72 -2.03 -4.53 3.57
CA PHE A 72 -1.15 -3.38 3.37
C PHE A 72 -0.75 -2.77 4.70
N LYS A 73 0.52 -2.35 4.81
CA LYS A 73 1.08 -1.59 5.93
C LYS A 73 1.55 -0.24 5.41
N PHE A 74 1.24 0.79 6.17
CA PHE A 74 1.61 2.16 5.92
C PHE A 74 2.40 2.67 7.13
N SER A 75 3.73 2.58 7.04
CA SER A 75 4.63 3.09 8.07
C SER A 75 4.81 4.59 7.91
N VAL A 76 4.72 5.30 9.03
CA VAL A 76 4.93 6.75 9.12
C VAL A 76 6.12 7.00 10.03
N HIS A 77 7.00 7.88 9.59
CA HIS A 77 8.10 8.42 10.38
C HIS A 77 7.92 9.92 10.58
N LYS A 78 8.24 10.41 11.77
CA LYS A 78 8.22 11.83 12.14
C LYS A 78 9.59 12.27 12.61
N GLN A 79 10.07 13.36 12.03
CA GLN A 79 11.28 14.04 12.51
C GLN A 79 10.93 15.13 13.53
N ASN A 80 9.74 15.72 13.42
CA ASN A 80 9.25 16.80 14.27
C ASN A 80 7.79 16.58 14.60
N VAL A 81 7.37 16.99 15.81
CA VAL A 81 5.96 17.11 16.17
C VAL A 81 5.61 18.57 16.43
N GLY A 82 4.43 18.96 15.93
CA GLY A 82 3.86 20.29 16.07
C GLY A 82 2.80 20.37 17.15
N ASN A 83 1.92 21.36 17.04
CA ASN A 83 0.72 21.47 17.87
C ASN A 83 -0.52 21.40 16.97
N HIS A 84 -0.89 20.20 16.54
CA HIS A 84 -2.07 19.97 15.73
C HIS A 84 -2.92 18.86 16.33
N TYR A 85 -4.13 18.66 15.82
CA TYR A 85 -5.06 17.70 16.42
C TYR A 85 -4.58 16.25 16.25
N ALA A 86 -4.28 15.84 15.02
CA ALA A 86 -3.78 14.51 14.68
C ALA A 86 -2.89 14.50 13.42
N ASP A 87 -2.01 13.50 13.35
CA ASP A 87 -1.38 13.04 12.10
C ASP A 87 -2.33 12.05 11.43
N LEU A 88 -2.51 12.18 10.12
CA LEU A 88 -3.48 11.44 9.34
C LEU A 88 -2.80 10.65 8.24
N LEU A 89 -3.30 9.44 8.01
CA LEU A 89 -2.97 8.64 6.85
C LEU A 89 -4.26 8.27 6.13
N LYS A 90 -4.22 8.30 4.80
CA LYS A 90 -5.24 7.68 3.97
C LYS A 90 -4.63 7.01 2.74
N GLY A 91 -5.14 5.83 2.40
CA GLY A 91 -4.66 5.03 1.28
C GLY A 91 -5.80 4.58 0.37
N TRP A 92 -5.52 4.54 -0.93
CA TRP A 92 -6.46 4.13 -1.99
C TRP A 92 -5.80 3.12 -2.94
N ILE A 93 -6.59 2.20 -3.47
CA ILE A 93 -6.21 1.30 -4.58
C ILE A 93 -7.33 1.33 -5.62
N ASP A 94 -7.01 1.77 -6.83
CA ASP A 94 -7.94 1.77 -7.96
C ASP A 94 -8.07 0.33 -8.50
N TRP A 95 -9.01 -0.42 -7.93
CA TRP A 95 -9.24 -1.82 -8.28
C TRP A 95 -9.98 -1.98 -9.60
N ASP A 96 -10.78 -1.00 -10.03
CA ASP A 96 -11.55 -1.08 -11.28
C ASP A 96 -10.76 -0.55 -12.49
N GLN A 97 -9.57 0.00 -12.25
CA GLN A 97 -8.62 0.53 -13.23
C GLN A 97 -9.23 1.65 -14.09
N ASN A 98 -10.15 2.43 -13.53
CA ASN A 98 -10.80 3.53 -14.24
C ASN A 98 -9.91 4.78 -14.37
N GLY A 99 -8.77 4.80 -13.69
CA GLY A 99 -7.78 5.87 -13.79
C GLY A 99 -8.02 7.05 -12.84
N VAL A 100 -8.96 6.92 -11.90
CA VAL A 100 -9.23 7.89 -10.82
C VAL A 100 -9.38 7.15 -9.50
N PHE A 101 -9.12 7.83 -8.38
CA PHE A 101 -9.44 7.30 -7.05
C PHE A 101 -10.78 7.83 -6.59
N ASP A 102 -11.68 6.94 -6.18
CA ASP A 102 -12.97 7.26 -5.61
C ASP A 102 -13.14 6.72 -4.18
N VAL A 103 -14.35 6.88 -3.62
CA VAL A 103 -14.64 6.48 -2.23
C VAL A 103 -14.57 4.96 -2.05
N SER A 104 -14.85 4.17 -3.08
CA SER A 104 -14.79 2.72 -3.03
C SER A 104 -13.37 2.15 -3.12
N ASP A 105 -12.40 2.98 -3.54
CA ASP A 105 -10.98 2.60 -3.61
C ASP A 105 -10.24 2.73 -2.28
N GLU A 106 -10.87 3.32 -1.27
CA GLU A 106 -10.26 3.49 0.05
C GLU A 106 -9.92 2.15 0.70
N VAL A 107 -8.66 1.96 1.06
CA VAL A 107 -8.17 0.72 1.70
C VAL A 107 -7.70 0.91 3.13
N ALA A 108 -7.43 2.15 3.54
CA ALA A 108 -7.01 2.47 4.90
C ALA A 108 -7.26 3.95 5.22
N TYR A 109 -7.71 4.20 6.45
CA TYR A 109 -7.70 5.51 7.10
C TYR A 109 -7.14 5.37 8.52
N GLY A 110 -6.31 6.34 8.90
CA GLY A 110 -5.60 6.33 10.17
C GLY A 110 -5.54 7.72 10.80
N GLU A 111 -5.81 7.79 12.09
CA GLU A 111 -5.73 9.00 12.89
C GLU A 111 -4.85 8.78 14.12
N HIS A 112 -3.71 9.48 14.18
CA HIS A 112 -2.78 9.48 15.30
C HIS A 112 -2.91 10.81 16.06
N LYS A 113 -3.82 10.82 17.05
CA LYS A 113 -4.12 12.02 17.86
C LYS A 113 -2.94 12.38 18.74
N LEU A 114 -2.45 13.61 18.63
CA LEU A 114 -1.24 13.99 19.35
C LEU A 114 -1.43 13.92 20.87
N THR A 115 -2.63 14.17 21.39
CA THR A 115 -2.91 14.09 22.84
C THR A 115 -2.72 12.70 23.44
N ASP A 116 -2.80 11.66 22.60
CA ASP A 116 -2.76 10.27 23.06
C ASP A 116 -1.33 9.71 23.07
N TYR A 117 -0.46 10.27 22.24
CA TYR A 117 0.88 9.74 21.97
C TYR A 117 2.02 10.72 22.28
N GLU A 118 1.74 12.02 22.34
CA GLU A 118 2.76 13.07 22.46
C GLU A 118 2.54 13.86 23.77
N PRO A 119 3.35 13.59 24.83
CA PRO A 119 3.12 14.17 26.14
C PRO A 119 3.44 15.68 26.20
N VAL A 120 4.21 16.19 25.24
CA VAL A 120 4.60 17.59 25.14
C VAL A 120 4.45 18.04 23.69
N LEU A 121 3.58 19.03 23.47
CA LEU A 121 3.38 19.66 22.17
C LEU A 121 4.12 20.99 22.11
N GLY A 122 4.54 21.37 20.90
CA GLY A 122 5.20 22.65 20.66
C GLY A 122 5.69 22.76 19.23
N SER A 123 6.25 23.91 18.86
CA SER A 123 6.92 24.03 17.57
C SER A 123 8.25 23.25 17.62
N TRP A 124 8.49 22.41 16.62
CA TRP A 124 9.76 21.72 16.42
C TRP A 124 10.19 20.86 17.63
N GLN A 125 9.24 20.14 18.21
CA GLN A 125 9.55 19.19 19.27
C GLN A 125 10.00 17.86 18.67
N THR A 126 10.91 17.18 19.35
CA THR A 126 11.23 15.78 19.03
C THR A 126 10.03 14.91 19.41
N PRO A 127 9.49 14.10 18.50
CA PRO A 127 8.37 13.22 18.81
C PRO A 127 8.77 12.17 19.85
N ALA A 128 7.86 11.89 20.77
CA ALA A 128 8.01 10.77 21.71
C ALA A 128 7.80 9.42 21.02
N VAL A 129 6.93 9.40 20.00
CA VAL A 129 6.63 8.24 19.16
C VAL A 129 6.88 8.62 17.69
N PRO A 130 8.15 8.62 17.25
CA PRO A 130 8.50 9.00 15.87
C PRO A 130 7.95 8.03 14.82
N ASP A 131 7.81 6.76 15.17
CA ASP A 131 7.49 5.67 14.26
C ASP A 131 6.19 5.00 14.66
N PHE A 132 5.25 4.90 13.71
CA PHE A 132 4.01 4.16 13.86
C PHE A 132 3.54 3.64 12.50
N ALA A 133 2.56 2.74 12.50
CA ALA A 133 2.04 2.15 11.28
C ALA A 133 0.53 1.98 11.34
N TYR A 134 -0.09 2.07 10.18
CA TYR A 134 -1.48 1.69 9.97
C TYR A 134 -1.55 0.47 9.05
N TYR A 135 -2.66 -0.23 9.12
CA TYR A 135 -2.89 -1.45 8.38
C TYR A 135 -4.23 -1.36 7.67
N SER A 136 -4.30 -1.88 6.45
CA SER A 136 -5.58 -2.13 5.80
C SER A 136 -6.27 -3.35 6.41
N ASP A 137 -7.53 -3.53 6.03
CA ASP A 137 -8.16 -4.85 6.12
C ASP A 137 -7.44 -5.87 5.21
N GLU A 138 -7.74 -7.15 5.42
CA GLU A 138 -7.24 -8.23 4.58
C GLU A 138 -8.10 -8.39 3.31
N TYR A 139 -7.43 -8.54 2.16
CA TYR A 139 -8.09 -8.73 0.87
C TYR A 139 -7.68 -10.05 0.24
N THR A 140 -8.64 -10.91 -0.09
CA THR A 140 -8.35 -12.12 -0.89
C THR A 140 -8.39 -11.77 -2.38
N LEU A 141 -7.28 -12.01 -3.06
CA LEU A 141 -7.16 -11.74 -4.49
C LEU A 141 -7.91 -12.78 -5.31
N THR A 142 -8.77 -12.32 -6.20
CA THR A 142 -9.57 -13.16 -7.10
C THR A 142 -9.10 -12.99 -8.54
N ASP A 143 -9.67 -13.75 -9.48
CA ASP A 143 -9.37 -13.61 -10.91
C ASP A 143 -9.74 -12.22 -11.45
N ASP A 144 -10.73 -11.53 -10.84
CA ASP A 144 -11.11 -10.17 -11.21
C ASP A 144 -10.00 -9.16 -10.88
N HIS A 145 -9.11 -9.51 -9.95
CA HIS A 145 -7.97 -8.70 -9.58
C HIS A 145 -6.73 -9.02 -10.44
N ILE A 146 -6.81 -9.72 -11.57
CA ILE A 146 -5.63 -9.90 -12.43
C ILE A 146 -5.34 -8.60 -13.20
N GLY A 147 -4.14 -8.05 -13.04
CA GLY A 147 -3.74 -6.83 -13.75
C GLY A 147 -2.73 -5.96 -12.99
N ASP A 148 -2.57 -4.74 -13.50
CA ASP A 148 -1.79 -3.68 -12.87
C ASP A 148 -2.79 -2.69 -12.22
N PHE A 149 -2.60 -2.40 -10.94
CA PHE A 149 -3.40 -1.45 -10.16
C PHE A 149 -2.50 -0.36 -9.61
N TRP A 150 -3.08 0.80 -9.31
CA TRP A 150 -2.36 1.90 -8.70
C TRP A 150 -2.81 2.10 -7.26
N LEU A 151 -1.83 2.18 -6.37
CA LEU A 151 -2.00 2.55 -4.97
C LEU A 151 -1.46 3.96 -4.77
N ARG A 152 -2.20 4.77 -4.03
CA ARG A 152 -1.72 6.05 -3.49
C ARG A 152 -1.90 6.06 -1.98
N ALA A 153 -0.85 6.43 -1.25
CA ALA A 153 -0.90 6.68 0.18
C ALA A 153 -0.50 8.13 0.44
N ILE A 154 -1.26 8.81 1.29
CA ILE A 154 -0.96 10.18 1.71
C ILE A 154 -0.86 10.17 3.23
N VAL A 155 0.20 10.79 3.75
CA VAL A 155 0.31 11.18 5.14
C VAL A 155 0.28 12.70 5.24
N THR A 156 -0.51 13.27 6.14
CA THR A 156 -0.55 14.72 6.37
C THR A 156 -1.00 15.03 7.79
N CYS A 157 -1.05 16.30 8.17
CA CYS A 157 -1.61 16.70 9.45
C CYS A 157 -2.99 17.32 9.27
N THR A 158 -3.76 17.29 10.34
CA THR A 158 -5.08 17.91 10.46
C THR A 158 -5.12 19.39 10.10
N HIS A 159 -4.08 20.18 10.44
CA HIS A 159 -4.02 21.58 10.03
C HIS A 159 -3.82 21.75 8.51
N SER A 160 -3.10 20.84 7.85
CA SER A 160 -2.92 20.83 6.39
C SER A 160 -4.24 20.66 5.65
N ILE A 161 -5.06 19.71 6.11
CA ILE A 161 -6.43 19.55 5.60
C ILE A 161 -7.26 20.80 5.89
N THR A 162 -7.23 21.28 7.13
CA THR A 162 -8.00 22.46 7.55
C THR A 162 -7.69 23.68 6.67
N ASN A 163 -6.41 23.93 6.41
CA ASN A 163 -5.95 25.02 5.56
C ASN A 163 -6.33 24.83 4.08
N MET A 164 -6.29 23.61 3.55
CA MET A 164 -6.72 23.29 2.18
C MET A 164 -8.18 23.72 1.94
N TYR A 165 -9.04 23.63 2.96
CA TYR A 165 -10.44 24.07 2.90
C TYR A 165 -10.67 25.53 3.36
N GLY A 166 -9.60 26.31 3.54
CA GLY A 166 -9.68 27.73 3.92
C GLY A 166 -9.93 27.99 5.41
N GLY A 167 -9.82 26.96 6.25
CA GLY A 167 -9.95 27.07 7.70
C GLY A 167 -8.75 27.76 8.35
N LEU A 168 -8.98 28.28 9.55
CA LEU A 168 -7.99 28.87 10.42
C LEU A 168 -7.32 27.80 11.30
N TRP A 169 -6.18 28.14 11.89
CA TRP A 169 -5.43 27.25 12.78
C TRP A 169 -6.29 26.60 13.87
N GLY A 170 -7.23 27.34 14.47
CA GLY A 170 -8.10 26.84 15.54
C GLY A 170 -9.20 25.89 15.09
N ASP A 171 -9.52 25.87 13.80
CA ASP A 171 -10.69 25.14 13.30
C ASP A 171 -10.46 23.62 13.31
N GLN A 172 -9.19 23.19 13.33
CA GLN A 172 -8.82 21.78 13.35
C GLN A 172 -9.28 20.99 14.60
N TRP A 173 -9.72 21.70 15.65
CA TRP A 173 -10.28 21.10 16.87
C TRP A 173 -11.80 21.23 16.96
N THR A 174 -12.46 21.79 15.93
CA THR A 174 -13.91 21.92 15.89
C THR A 174 -14.55 20.66 15.32
N SER A 175 -15.78 20.36 15.74
CA SER A 175 -16.53 19.18 15.27
C SER A 175 -16.74 19.17 13.76
N GLU A 176 -16.74 20.34 13.11
CA GLU A 176 -16.79 20.44 11.65
C GLU A 176 -15.62 19.69 10.98
N TYR A 177 -14.44 19.69 11.61
CA TYR A 177 -13.26 19.00 11.11
C TYR A 177 -13.00 17.66 11.81
N THR A 178 -13.06 17.60 13.14
CA THR A 178 -12.71 16.37 13.90
C THR A 178 -13.60 15.19 13.54
N ASP A 179 -14.85 15.45 13.13
CA ASP A 179 -15.80 14.40 12.77
C ASP A 179 -15.75 14.05 11.27
N ASN A 180 -14.95 14.77 10.47
CA ASN A 180 -14.97 14.69 9.01
C ASN A 180 -13.59 14.56 8.34
N TYR A 181 -12.49 14.45 9.08
CA TYR A 181 -11.15 14.41 8.49
C TYR A 181 -10.97 13.31 7.44
N GLU A 182 -11.55 12.13 7.66
CA GLU A 182 -11.57 11.04 6.70
C GLU A 182 -12.17 11.45 5.35
N ASN A 183 -13.31 12.15 5.37
CA ASN A 183 -14.00 12.61 4.16
C ASN A 183 -13.31 13.81 3.51
N LEU A 184 -12.67 14.67 4.31
CA LEU A 184 -11.96 15.86 3.84
C LEU A 184 -10.61 15.51 3.22
N MET A 185 -10.00 14.39 3.61
CA MET A 185 -8.76 13.89 3.02
C MET A 185 -9.03 13.25 1.65
N THR A 186 -8.72 13.99 0.60
CA THR A 186 -8.92 13.57 -0.79
C THR A 186 -7.64 12.99 -1.41
N PRO A 187 -7.75 12.07 -2.39
CA PRO A 187 -6.59 11.44 -3.04
C PRO A 187 -5.78 12.41 -3.92
N THR A 188 -6.33 13.59 -4.21
CA THR A 188 -5.67 14.68 -4.96
C THR A 188 -5.76 15.97 -4.17
N GLY A 189 -4.82 16.89 -4.41
CA GLY A 189 -4.83 18.20 -3.78
C GLY A 189 -3.42 18.67 -3.42
N HIS A 190 -3.37 19.75 -2.65
CA HIS A 190 -2.15 20.28 -2.10
C HIS A 190 -2.26 20.36 -0.58
N TYR A 191 -1.33 19.69 0.09
CA TYR A 191 -1.21 19.62 1.54
C TYR A 191 0.15 20.18 1.93
N TYR A 192 0.22 21.35 2.55
CA TYR A 192 1.50 22.02 2.80
C TYR A 192 2.47 21.20 3.70
N GLN A 193 1.99 20.16 4.40
CA GLN A 193 2.81 19.20 5.14
C GLN A 193 2.51 17.75 4.73
N GLY A 194 3.52 16.89 4.81
CA GLY A 194 3.39 15.44 4.66
C GLY A 194 4.10 14.88 3.44
N GLU A 195 3.66 13.71 3.01
CA GLU A 195 4.19 13.00 1.85
C GLU A 195 3.09 12.22 1.13
N THR A 196 3.31 12.00 -0.17
CA THR A 196 2.54 11.06 -0.99
C THR A 196 3.48 9.97 -1.50
N GLU A 197 3.09 8.72 -1.34
CA GLU A 197 3.69 7.59 -2.05
C GLU A 197 2.72 6.98 -3.04
N GLU A 198 3.28 6.53 -4.17
CA GLU A 198 2.53 5.92 -5.27
C GLU A 198 3.21 4.63 -5.73
N TRP A 199 2.41 3.58 -5.86
CA TRP A 199 2.89 2.25 -6.17
C TRP A 199 2.04 1.60 -7.25
N LYS A 200 2.70 0.92 -8.18
CA LYS A 200 2.03 0.02 -9.10
C LYS A 200 2.06 -1.40 -8.53
N ILE A 201 0.89 -1.99 -8.35
CA ILE A 201 0.72 -3.35 -7.86
C ILE A 201 0.39 -4.25 -9.04
N THR A 202 1.15 -5.33 -9.23
CA THR A 202 0.86 -6.32 -10.27
C THR A 202 0.30 -7.57 -9.61
N VAL A 203 -0.87 -8.02 -10.05
CA VAL A 203 -1.45 -9.30 -9.63
C VAL A 203 -1.43 -10.26 -10.82
N ARG A 204 -0.83 -11.43 -10.61
CA ARG A 204 -0.67 -12.46 -11.65
C ARG A 204 -1.62 -13.63 -11.40
N ALA A 205 -2.13 -14.20 -12.49
CA ALA A 205 -2.74 -15.51 -12.42
C ALA A 205 -1.73 -16.54 -11.93
N VAL A 206 -2.15 -17.44 -11.03
CA VAL A 206 -1.35 -18.63 -10.71
C VAL A 206 -1.45 -19.56 -11.91
N PRO A 207 -0.33 -19.96 -12.56
CA PRO A 207 -0.38 -20.96 -13.61
C PRO A 207 -1.04 -22.21 -13.05
N GLU A 208 -2.11 -22.71 -13.69
CA GLU A 208 -2.78 -23.92 -13.22
C GLU A 208 -1.72 -25.00 -12.94
N PRO A 209 -1.73 -25.62 -11.74
CA PRO A 209 -0.66 -26.53 -11.39
C PRO A 209 -0.66 -27.68 -12.38
N ALA A 210 0.50 -27.92 -13.01
CA ALA A 210 0.72 -29.00 -13.96
C ALA A 210 0.24 -30.38 -13.44
N SER A 211 0.01 -30.51 -12.14
CA SER A 211 -0.74 -31.56 -11.45
C SER A 211 -2.06 -31.94 -12.14
N LEU A 212 -2.88 -30.98 -12.58
CA LEU A 212 -4.13 -31.28 -13.30
C LEU A 212 -3.87 -31.82 -14.70
N ALA A 213 -2.88 -31.28 -15.40
CA ALA A 213 -2.44 -31.80 -16.69
C ALA A 213 -1.85 -33.22 -16.55
N ILE A 214 -1.06 -33.48 -15.51
CA ILE A 214 -0.48 -34.80 -15.19
C ILE A 214 -1.58 -35.78 -14.80
N LEU A 215 -2.55 -35.37 -13.97
CA LEU A 215 -3.70 -36.19 -13.60
C LEU A 215 -4.53 -36.53 -14.84
N GLY A 216 -4.79 -35.54 -15.70
CA GLY A 216 -5.48 -35.73 -16.97
C GLY A 216 -4.75 -36.71 -17.89
N MET A 217 -3.43 -36.56 -18.05
CA MET A 217 -2.61 -37.50 -18.82
C MET A 217 -2.59 -38.91 -18.20
N GLY A 218 -2.55 -39.01 -16.86
CA GLY A 218 -2.60 -40.29 -16.15
C GLY A 218 -3.91 -41.03 -16.38
N LEU A 219 -5.05 -40.33 -16.34
CA LEU A 219 -6.37 -40.88 -16.61
C LEU A 219 -6.51 -41.33 -18.08
N ILE A 220 -6.02 -40.53 -19.02
CA ILE A 220 -5.98 -40.90 -20.45
C ILE A 220 -5.15 -42.18 -20.65
N GLY A 221 -3.99 -42.27 -20.00
CA GLY A 221 -3.13 -43.47 -20.03
C GLY A 221 -3.83 -44.73 -19.50
N LEU A 222 -4.58 -44.61 -18.40
CA LEU A 222 -5.38 -45.71 -17.83
C LEU A 222 -6.49 -46.18 -18.77
N VAL A 223 -7.23 -45.25 -19.39
CA VAL A 223 -8.29 -45.56 -20.35
C VAL A 223 -7.70 -46.26 -21.59
N ALA A 224 -6.60 -45.74 -22.14
CA ALA A 224 -5.92 -46.34 -23.29
C ALA A 224 -5.42 -47.77 -22.99
N ARG A 225 -4.85 -48.00 -21.79
CA ARG A 225 -4.41 -49.32 -21.34
C ARG A 225 -5.58 -50.29 -21.14
N SER A 226 -6.71 -49.83 -20.60
CA SER A 226 -7.91 -50.68 -20.44
C SER A 226 -8.47 -51.15 -21.78
N ARG A 227 -8.51 -50.27 -22.79
CA ARG A 227 -8.99 -50.59 -24.15
C ARG A 227 -8.07 -51.57 -24.89
N SER A 228 -6.77 -51.54 -24.62
CA SER A 228 -5.81 -52.50 -25.18
C SER A 228 -5.93 -53.91 -24.60
N ARG A 229 -6.45 -54.08 -23.38
CA ARG A 229 -6.62 -55.41 -22.75
C ARG A 229 -7.93 -56.12 -23.14
N ASN A 230 -8.90 -55.38 -23.68
CA ASN A 230 -10.21 -55.90 -24.07
C ASN A 230 -10.34 -56.18 -25.59
N LYS A 231 -9.22 -56.18 -26.32
CA LYS A 231 -9.10 -56.69 -27.69
C LYS A 231 -8.22 -57.93 -27.67
#